data_AF-A0A1J5C3P3-F1
#
_entry.id   AF-A0A1J5C3P3-F1
#
_cell.length_a   1.000
_cell.length_b   1.000
_cell.length_c   1.000
_cell.angle_alpha   90.00
_cell.angle_beta   90.00
_cell.angle_gamma   90.00
#
_symmetry.space_group_name_H-M   'P 1'
#
loop_
_entity.id
_entity.type
_entity.pdbx_description
1 polymer ?
#
loop_
_entity_poly.entity_id
_entity_poly.type
_entity_poly.pdbx_seq_one_letter_code
_entity_poly.pdbx_strand_id
1 'polypeptide(L)'
;MDQALTPADGDSADQLIVRIGQLTRLMLESMRELGLEQGIARAAEAIPDARDRLTYVAQMTERAAERALNAVDVAQPIQDQLSRQATELSQRWAAGSATTTAMADTAQLVSDTRGFLAEVPRQAQATSAQLMEIMMAQDFQDLTGQVIKKMMDLIKEV
;
A
#
# COMPACT_ATOMS: atom_id res chain seq x y z
N MET A 1 10.70 -59.69 -54.74
CA MET A 1 9.80 -59.34 -53.63
C MET A 1 10.61 -58.57 -52.60
N ASP A 2 10.02 -57.48 -52.11
CA ASP A 2 10.41 -56.60 -51.01
C ASP A 2 11.69 -55.76 -51.10
N GLN A 3 11.58 -54.69 -51.90
CA GLN A 3 12.01 -53.38 -51.41
C GLN A 3 10.98 -52.89 -50.37
N ALA A 4 11.37 -52.90 -49.10
CA ALA A 4 10.75 -52.07 -48.08
C ALA A 4 11.80 -51.10 -47.55
N LEU A 5 12.01 -49.99 -48.29
CA LEU A 5 12.54 -48.78 -47.67
C LEU A 5 11.48 -48.31 -46.68
N THR A 6 11.67 -48.64 -45.41
CA THR A 6 11.04 -47.90 -44.33
C THR A 6 11.58 -46.47 -44.39
N PRO A 7 10.72 -45.44 -44.43
CA PRO A 7 11.20 -44.08 -44.34
C PRO A 7 11.84 -43.94 -42.96
N ALA A 8 13.09 -43.48 -42.93
CA ALA A 8 13.78 -43.15 -41.71
C ALA A 8 13.10 -41.92 -41.10
N ASP A 9 12.08 -42.13 -40.26
CA ASP A 9 11.40 -41.05 -39.53
C ASP A 9 12.38 -40.25 -38.64
N GLY A 10 13.55 -40.80 -38.34
CA GLY A 10 14.66 -40.11 -37.68
C GLY A 10 15.32 -39.00 -38.52
N ASP A 11 15.33 -39.10 -39.85
CA ASP A 11 15.97 -38.12 -40.74
C ASP A 11 15.15 -36.81 -40.78
N SER A 12 13.82 -36.89 -40.63
CA SER A 12 12.93 -35.73 -40.65
C SER A 12 13.04 -34.85 -39.39
N ALA A 13 13.11 -35.47 -38.22
CA ALA A 13 13.25 -34.77 -36.94
C ALA A 13 14.64 -34.15 -36.80
N ASP A 14 15.68 -34.88 -37.19
CA ASP A 14 17.06 -34.38 -37.20
C ASP A 14 17.22 -33.22 -38.18
N GLN A 15 16.62 -33.30 -39.38
CA GLN A 15 16.61 -32.18 -40.33
C GLN A 15 15.83 -30.96 -39.79
N LEU A 16 14.73 -31.18 -39.06
CA LEU A 16 13.97 -30.11 -38.43
C LEU A 16 14.80 -29.40 -37.34
N ILE A 17 15.50 -30.16 -36.50
CA ILE A 17 16.39 -29.66 -35.45
C ILE A 17 17.54 -28.87 -36.06
N VAL A 18 18.16 -29.38 -37.13
CA VAL A 18 19.23 -28.68 -37.87
C VAL A 18 18.72 -27.34 -38.41
N ARG A 19 17.50 -27.31 -38.96
CA ARG A 19 16.92 -26.09 -39.54
C ARG A 19 16.52 -25.07 -38.49
N ILE A 20 15.99 -25.50 -37.34
CA ILE A 20 15.78 -24.64 -36.17
C ILE A 20 17.12 -24.04 -35.71
N GLY A 21 18.17 -24.86 -35.59
CA GLY A 21 19.49 -24.38 -35.21
C GLY A 21 20.09 -23.35 -36.18
N GLN A 22 19.87 -23.51 -37.49
CA GLN A 22 20.28 -22.53 -38.50
C GLN A 22 19.50 -21.21 -38.37
N LEU A 23 18.18 -21.27 -38.20
CA LEU A 23 17.35 -20.08 -38.01
C LEU A 23 17.67 -19.33 -36.72
N THR A 24 17.93 -20.04 -35.62
CA THR A 24 18.34 -19.43 -34.34
C THR A 24 19.68 -18.73 -34.46
N ARG A 25 20.66 -19.31 -35.17
CA ARG A 25 21.94 -18.64 -35.44
C ARG A 25 21.78 -17.41 -36.32
N LEU A 26 21.00 -17.51 -37.39
CA LEU A 26 20.73 -16.37 -38.28
C LEU A 26 20.06 -15.22 -37.49
N MET A 27 19.07 -15.54 -36.66
CA MET A 27 18.43 -14.58 -35.77
C MET A 27 19.45 -13.93 -34.81
N LEU A 28 20.32 -14.72 -34.19
CA LEU A 28 21.35 -14.20 -33.27
C LEU A 28 22.35 -13.28 -33.99
N GLU A 29 22.81 -13.67 -35.19
CA GLU A 29 23.71 -12.87 -36.03
C GLU A 29 23.03 -11.56 -36.45
N SER A 30 21.77 -11.61 -36.90
CA SER A 30 21.00 -10.42 -37.25
C SER A 30 20.76 -9.50 -36.05
N MET A 31 20.51 -10.05 -34.85
CA MET A 31 20.38 -9.26 -33.62
C MET A 31 21.70 -8.59 -33.22
N ARG A 32 22.84 -9.25 -33.48
CA ARG A 32 24.18 -8.66 -33.31
C ARG A 32 24.43 -7.52 -34.27
N GLU A 33 24.20 -7.74 -35.56
CA GLU A 33 24.44 -6.75 -36.61
C GLU A 33 23.59 -5.50 -36.43
N LEU A 34 22.37 -5.65 -35.91
CA LEU A 34 21.48 -4.54 -35.58
C LEU A 34 21.78 -3.88 -34.23
N GLY A 35 22.74 -4.38 -33.45
CA GLY A 35 23.11 -3.85 -32.14
C GLY A 35 22.07 -4.10 -31.03
N LEU A 36 21.09 -4.97 -31.26
CA LEU A 36 19.96 -5.24 -30.36
C LEU A 36 20.35 -6.11 -29.15
N GLU A 37 21.45 -6.88 -29.23
CA GLU A 37 21.96 -7.69 -28.12
C GLU A 37 22.24 -6.84 -26.86
N GLN A 38 22.79 -5.63 -27.04
CA GLN A 38 23.09 -4.74 -25.92
C GLN A 38 21.83 -4.21 -25.24
N GLY A 39 20.78 -3.89 -26.01
CA GLY A 39 19.49 -3.44 -25.46
C GLY A 39 18.80 -4.54 -24.65
N ILE A 40 18.76 -5.76 -25.18
CA ILE A 40 18.14 -6.91 -24.50
C ILE A 40 18.93 -7.31 -23.24
N ALA A 41 20.26 -7.29 -23.29
CA ALA A 41 21.09 -7.55 -22.12
C ALA A 41 20.86 -6.50 -21.01
N ARG A 42 20.84 -5.20 -21.37
CA ARG A 42 20.53 -4.11 -20.44
C ARG A 42 19.12 -4.24 -19.85
N ALA A 43 18.14 -4.60 -20.68
CA ALA A 43 16.78 -4.85 -20.21
C ALA A 43 16.72 -5.99 -19.19
N ALA A 44 17.39 -7.11 -19.49
CA ALA A 44 17.45 -8.27 -18.61
C ALA A 44 18.14 -7.93 -17.26
N GLU A 45 19.14 -7.05 -17.26
CA GLU A 45 19.81 -6.56 -16.06
C GLU A 45 18.98 -5.54 -15.25
N ALA A 46 18.14 -4.74 -15.91
CA ALA A 46 17.30 -3.72 -15.28
C ALA A 46 16.03 -4.28 -14.60
N ILE A 47 15.50 -5.41 -15.09
CA ILE A 47 14.28 -6.03 -14.55
C ILE A 47 14.39 -6.39 -13.06
N PRO A 48 15.48 -7.03 -12.57
CA PRO A 48 15.68 -7.29 -11.14
C PRO A 48 15.65 -6.03 -10.28
N ASP A 49 16.34 -4.96 -10.69
CA ASP A 49 16.36 -3.68 -9.95
C ASP A 49 14.96 -3.05 -9.88
N ALA A 50 14.22 -3.05 -10.99
CA ALA A 50 12.84 -2.56 -11.02
C ALA A 50 11.92 -3.37 -10.08
N ARG A 51 12.09 -4.70 -10.04
CA ARG A 51 11.32 -5.57 -9.14
C ARG A 51 11.62 -5.27 -7.67
N ASP A 52 12.89 -5.09 -7.31
CA ASP A 52 13.28 -4.81 -5.92
C ASP A 52 12.75 -3.44 -5.47
N ARG A 53 12.74 -2.45 -6.36
CA ARG A 53 12.11 -1.14 -6.13
C ARG A 53 10.59 -1.21 -5.97
N LEU A 54 9.88 -1.98 -6.79
CA LEU A 54 8.43 -2.20 -6.62
C LEU A 54 8.14 -2.90 -5.29
N THR A 55 8.96 -3.87 -4.92
CA THR A 55 8.85 -4.57 -3.63
C THR A 55 9.01 -3.59 -2.48
N TYR A 56 9.99 -2.69 -2.56
CA TYR A 56 10.19 -1.62 -1.59
C TYR A 56 8.97 -0.69 -1.50
N VAL A 57 8.41 -0.27 -2.64
CA VAL A 57 7.20 0.57 -2.67
C VAL A 57 6.02 -0.14 -2.01
N ALA A 58 5.82 -1.43 -2.29
CA ALA A 58 4.76 -2.22 -1.67
C ALA A 58 4.89 -2.30 -0.15
N GLN A 59 6.09 -2.63 0.36
CA GLN A 59 6.38 -2.68 1.80
C GLN A 59 6.17 -1.33 2.50
N MET A 60 6.63 -0.25 1.85
CA MET A 60 6.47 1.10 2.38
C MET A 60 4.99 1.51 2.43
N THR A 61 4.21 1.17 1.41
CA THR A 61 2.76 1.43 1.36
C THR A 61 2.01 0.65 2.44
N GLU A 62 2.35 -0.63 2.63
CA GLU A 62 1.77 -1.48 3.66
C GLU A 62 2.03 -0.92 5.06
N ARG A 63 3.28 -0.53 5.34
CA ARG A 63 3.65 0.04 6.64
C ARG A 63 2.96 1.38 6.93
N ALA A 64 2.80 2.22 5.92
CA ALA A 64 2.06 3.47 6.05
C ALA A 64 0.58 3.22 6.40
N ALA A 65 -0.05 2.27 5.69
CA ALA A 65 -1.43 1.88 5.93
C ALA A 65 -1.63 1.28 7.33
N GLU A 66 -0.74 0.39 7.75
CA GLU A 66 -0.77 -0.21 9.09
C GLU A 66 -0.65 0.84 10.19
N ARG A 67 0.32 1.77 10.06
CA ARG A 67 0.50 2.84 11.05
C ARG A 67 -0.72 3.77 11.13
N ALA A 68 -1.31 4.12 9.99
CA ALA A 68 -2.53 4.93 9.96
C ALA A 68 -3.72 4.20 10.59
N LEU A 69 -3.91 2.91 10.28
CA LEU A 69 -5.00 2.11 10.83
C LEU A 69 -4.88 1.97 12.35
N ASN A 70 -3.68 1.69 12.87
CA ASN A 70 -3.42 1.62 14.31
C ASN A 70 -3.72 2.95 15.03
N ALA A 71 -3.39 4.08 14.40
CA ALA A 71 -3.70 5.40 14.97
C ALA A 71 -5.22 5.66 15.00
N VAL A 72 -5.96 5.21 13.97
CA VAL A 72 -7.43 5.27 13.94
C VAL A 72 -8.03 4.39 15.04
N ASP A 73 -7.54 3.16 15.22
CA ASP A 73 -8.01 2.23 16.25
C ASP A 73 -7.89 2.79 17.67
N VAL A 74 -6.88 3.65 17.91
CA VAL A 74 -6.72 4.36 19.19
C VAL A 74 -7.59 5.62 19.27
N ALA A 75 -7.69 6.39 18.18
CA ALA A 75 -8.41 7.66 18.16
C ALA A 75 -9.93 7.50 18.27
N GLN A 76 -10.47 6.49 17.60
CA GLN A 76 -11.90 6.26 17.48
C GLN A 76 -12.62 6.04 18.83
N PRO A 77 -12.17 5.16 19.74
CA PRO A 77 -12.83 4.99 21.04
C PRO A 77 -12.81 6.27 21.90
N ILE A 78 -11.78 7.11 21.75
CA ILE A 78 -11.70 8.41 22.46
C ILE A 78 -12.81 9.34 21.96
N GLN A 79 -13.00 9.44 20.65
CA GLN A 79 -14.05 10.26 20.05
C GLN A 79 -15.44 9.72 20.38
N ASP A 80 -15.64 8.40 20.35
CA ASP A 80 -16.90 7.75 20.73
C ASP A 80 -17.24 7.98 22.20
N GLN A 81 -16.25 7.97 23.10
CA GLN A 81 -16.46 8.29 24.51
C GLN A 81 -16.82 9.76 24.71
N LEU A 82 -16.10 10.67 24.06
CA LEU A 82 -16.36 12.11 24.15
C LEU A 82 -17.76 12.45 23.65
N SER A 83 -18.17 11.87 22.51
CA SER A 83 -19.50 12.05 21.94
C SER A 83 -20.60 11.52 22.87
N ARG A 84 -20.46 10.29 23.37
CA ARG A 84 -21.44 9.69 24.29
C ARG A 84 -21.62 10.53 25.57
N GLN A 85 -20.53 10.93 26.22
CA GLN A 85 -20.58 11.72 27.44
C GLN A 85 -21.24 13.10 27.20
N ALA A 86 -20.89 13.76 26.10
CA ALA A 86 -21.50 15.03 25.73
C ALA A 86 -23.01 14.90 25.47
N THR A 87 -23.43 13.87 24.74
CA THR A 87 -24.85 13.60 24.46
C THR A 87 -25.62 13.29 25.75
N GLU A 88 -25.08 12.45 26.63
CA GLU A 88 -25.72 12.11 27.91
C GLU A 88 -25.92 13.35 28.79
N LEU A 89 -24.87 14.17 28.95
CA LEU A 89 -24.97 15.42 29.72
C LEU A 89 -25.98 16.37 29.10
N SER A 90 -25.98 16.53 27.78
CA SER A 90 -26.94 17.39 27.07
C SER A 90 -28.38 16.94 27.29
N GLN A 91 -28.65 15.63 27.28
CA GLN A 91 -29.99 15.08 27.55
C GLN A 91 -30.42 15.34 28.99
N ARG A 92 -29.51 15.15 29.96
CA ARG A 92 -29.77 15.42 31.38
C ARG A 92 -30.07 16.90 31.64
N TRP A 93 -29.34 17.81 31.00
CA TRP A 93 -29.62 19.25 31.05
C TRP A 93 -30.98 19.62 30.44
N ALA A 94 -31.36 19.01 29.32
CA ALA A 94 -32.66 19.23 28.69
C ALA A 94 -33.82 18.70 29.55
N ALA A 95 -33.67 17.54 30.18
CA ALA A 95 -34.69 16.98 31.08
C ALA A 95 -34.85 17.81 32.36
N GLY A 96 -33.74 18.32 32.90
CA GLY A 96 -33.72 19.14 34.11
C GLY A 96 -34.34 20.53 33.93
N SER A 97 -34.33 21.10 32.72
CA SER A 97 -34.98 22.38 32.42
C SER A 97 -36.49 22.27 32.21
N ALA A 98 -36.98 21.09 31.80
CA ALA A 98 -38.39 20.81 31.57
C ALA A 98 -39.16 20.41 32.84
N THR A 99 -38.46 20.02 33.91
CA THR A 99 -39.06 19.49 35.15
C THR A 99 -38.59 20.30 36.36
N THR A 100 -39.44 20.51 37.36
CA THR A 100 -39.01 21.05 38.67
C THR A 100 -38.14 20.01 39.38
N THR A 101 -36.86 20.02 39.04
CA THR A 101 -35.87 19.04 39.48
C THR A 101 -35.36 19.39 40.88
N ALA A 102 -35.10 18.38 41.73
CA ALA A 102 -34.58 18.61 43.07
C ALA A 102 -33.18 19.25 43.03
N MET A 103 -32.87 20.15 43.98
CA MET A 103 -31.58 20.86 44.04
C MET A 103 -30.36 19.92 44.09
N ALA A 104 -30.52 18.73 44.67
CA ALA A 104 -29.45 17.72 44.74
C ALA A 104 -29.09 17.15 43.36
N ASP A 105 -30.07 16.91 42.49
CA ASP A 105 -29.85 16.40 41.12
C ASP A 105 -29.19 17.45 40.24
N THR A 106 -29.50 18.74 40.46
CA THR A 106 -28.82 19.85 39.78
C THR A 106 -27.34 19.94 40.19
N ALA A 107 -27.02 19.79 41.48
CA ALA A 107 -25.65 19.84 41.97
C ALA A 107 -24.79 18.69 41.39
N GLN A 108 -25.35 17.48 41.33
CA GLN A 108 -24.68 16.34 40.70
C GLN A 108 -24.43 16.58 39.21
N LEU A 109 -25.42 17.10 38.47
CA LEU A 109 -25.28 17.38 37.04
C LEU A 109 -24.20 18.45 36.76
N VAL A 110 -24.09 19.47 37.61
CA VAL A 110 -23.01 20.48 37.53
C VAL A 110 -21.65 19.83 37.80
N SER A 111 -21.55 18.95 38.79
CA SER A 111 -20.32 18.22 39.10
C SER A 111 -19.88 17.33 37.95
N ASP A 112 -20.79 16.53 37.39
CA ASP A 112 -20.53 15.64 36.26
C ASP A 112 -20.10 16.43 35.01
N THR A 113 -20.76 17.57 34.75
CA THR A 113 -20.41 18.46 33.64
C THR A 113 -19.00 19.05 33.81
N ARG A 114 -18.64 19.48 35.03
CA ARG A 114 -17.28 19.97 35.33
C ARG A 114 -16.24 18.88 35.16
N GLY A 115 -16.54 17.65 35.60
CA GLY A 115 -15.67 16.50 35.40
C GLY A 115 -15.42 16.21 33.92
N PHE A 116 -16.47 16.18 33.11
CA PHE A 116 -16.36 16.05 31.66
C PHE A 116 -15.51 17.16 31.04
N LEU A 117 -15.79 18.43 31.36
CA LEU A 117 -15.05 19.58 30.82
C LEU A 117 -13.55 19.56 31.20
N ALA A 118 -13.21 19.05 32.38
CA ALA A 118 -11.81 18.90 32.80
C ALA A 118 -11.07 17.81 31.98
N GLU A 119 -11.79 16.82 31.48
CA GLU A 119 -11.26 15.66 30.77
C GLU A 119 -11.15 15.89 29.25
N VAL A 120 -11.99 16.77 28.68
CA VAL A 120 -12.00 17.12 27.25
C VAL A 120 -10.62 17.49 26.69
N PRO A 121 -9.81 18.38 27.32
CA PRO A 121 -8.49 18.74 26.78
C PRO A 121 -7.56 17.54 26.64
N ARG A 122 -7.59 16.62 27.61
CA ARG A 122 -6.77 15.40 27.59
C ARG A 122 -7.16 14.49 26.43
N GLN A 123 -8.46 14.27 26.23
CA GLN A 123 -8.97 13.46 25.13
C GLN A 123 -8.69 14.09 23.77
N ALA A 124 -8.90 15.41 23.63
CA ALA A 124 -8.60 16.15 22.41
C ALA A 124 -7.11 16.08 22.06
N GLN A 125 -6.21 16.23 23.05
CA GLN A 125 -4.77 16.09 22.83
C GLN A 125 -4.38 14.67 22.43
N ALA A 126 -4.99 13.65 23.05
CA ALA A 126 -4.75 12.26 22.68
C ALA A 126 -5.20 11.95 21.24
N THR A 127 -6.37 12.43 20.82
CA THR A 127 -6.80 12.30 19.41
C THR A 127 -5.88 13.08 18.47
N SER A 128 -5.49 14.31 18.82
CA SER A 128 -4.57 15.11 18.00
C SER A 128 -3.23 14.40 17.79
N ALA A 129 -2.71 13.72 18.81
CA ALA A 129 -1.49 12.93 18.69
C ALA A 129 -1.65 11.79 17.67
N GLN A 130 -2.79 11.10 17.65
CA GLN A 130 -3.06 10.07 16.64
C GLN A 130 -3.20 10.65 15.23
N LEU A 131 -3.81 11.83 15.07
CA LEU A 131 -3.84 12.52 13.78
C LEU A 131 -2.44 12.90 13.28
N MET A 132 -1.53 13.28 14.18
CA MET A 132 -0.12 13.51 13.83
C MET A 132 0.59 12.22 13.42
N GLU A 133 0.30 11.09 14.08
CA GLU A 133 0.81 9.78 13.65
C GLU A 133 0.35 9.40 12.25
N ILE A 134 -0.93 9.64 11.91
CA ILE A 134 -1.46 9.45 10.55
C ILE A 134 -0.73 10.35 9.55
N MET A 135 -0.51 11.63 9.91
CA MET A 135 0.20 12.57 9.05
C MET A 135 1.66 12.18 8.83
N MET A 136 2.38 11.75 9.86
CA MET A 136 3.76 11.26 9.73
C MET A 136 3.83 9.95 8.95
N ALA A 137 2.77 9.13 8.97
CA ALA A 137 2.65 7.98 8.08
C ALA A 137 2.52 8.38 6.58
N GLN A 138 2.41 9.67 6.24
CA GLN A 138 2.41 10.16 4.86
C GLN A 138 3.81 10.44 4.30
N ASP A 139 4.86 10.51 5.12
CA ASP A 139 6.26 10.68 4.67
C ASP A 139 6.69 9.56 3.69
N PHE A 140 5.97 8.45 3.68
CA PHE A 140 6.10 7.36 2.71
C PHE A 140 5.77 7.78 1.27
N GLN A 141 4.87 8.74 1.07
CA GLN A 141 4.46 9.19 -0.26
C GLN A 141 5.64 9.85 -1.02
N ASP A 142 6.46 10.64 -0.34
CA ASP A 142 7.61 11.30 -0.98
C ASP A 142 8.66 10.26 -1.40
N LEU A 143 8.98 9.33 -0.51
CA LEU A 143 9.98 8.29 -0.75
C LEU A 143 9.53 7.31 -1.84
N THR A 144 8.28 6.86 -1.81
CA THR A 144 7.72 5.98 -2.84
C THR A 144 7.60 6.69 -4.19
N GLY A 145 7.21 7.98 -4.20
CA GLY A 145 7.19 8.81 -5.41
C GLY A 145 8.55 8.96 -6.07
N GLN A 146 9.62 9.16 -5.29
CA GLN A 146 10.99 9.20 -5.79
C GLN A 146 11.43 7.85 -6.40
N VAL A 147 11.06 6.73 -5.78
CA VAL A 147 11.39 5.39 -6.27
C VAL A 147 10.66 5.08 -7.58
N ILE A 148 9.36 5.40 -7.66
CA ILE A 148 8.57 5.25 -8.89
C ILE A 148 9.15 6.11 -10.02
N LYS A 149 9.55 7.35 -9.73
CA LYS A 149 10.18 8.22 -10.73
C LYS A 149 11.47 7.62 -11.29
N LYS A 150 12.37 7.15 -10.41
CA LYS A 150 13.61 6.48 -10.82
C LYS A 150 13.34 5.21 -11.64
N MET A 151 12.30 4.46 -11.30
CA MET A 151 11.87 3.31 -12.10
C MET A 151 11.37 3.70 -13.48
N MET A 152 10.56 4.76 -13.59
CA MET A 152 10.08 5.25 -14.88
C MET A 152 11.24 5.71 -15.76
N ASP A 153 12.29 6.29 -15.17
CA ASP A 153 13.48 6.68 -15.91
C ASP A 153 14.29 5.45 -16.35
N LEU A 154 14.44 4.44 -15.48
CA LEU A 154 15.07 3.14 -15.83
C LEU A 154 14.35 2.45 -17.00
N ILE A 155 13.01 2.44 -17.00
CA ILE A 155 12.22 1.82 -18.08
C ILE A 155 12.32 2.61 -19.39
N LYS A 156 12.59 3.92 -19.36
CA LYS A 156 12.76 4.74 -20.57
C LYS A 156 14.15 4.58 -21.20
N GLU A 157 15.15 4.20 -20.42
CA GLU A 157 16.53 4.00 -20.88
C GLU A 157 16.78 2.60 -21.46
N VAL A 158 15.85 1.68 -21.23
CA VAL A 158 15.85 0.29 -21.70
C VAL A 158 15.00 0.16 -22.96
#